data_AF-A0A1F4UTF5-F1
#
_entry.id   AF-A0A1F4UTF5-F1
#
_cell.length_a   1.000
_cell.length_b   1.000
_cell.length_c   1.000
_cell.angle_alpha   90.00
_cell.angle_beta   90.00
_cell.angle_gamma   90.00
#
_symmetry.space_group_name_H-M   'P 1'
#
loop_
_entity.id
_entity.type
_entity.pdbx_description
1 polymer ?
#
loop_
_entity_poly.entity_id
_entity_poly.type
_entity_poly.pdbx_seq_one_letter_code
_entity_poly.pdbx_strand_id
1 'polypeptide(L)'
;MVKSDSTTTIKDLRKQTLRFVKERNWEQFQNMRSLAISLSLEANELLDHFQWLNDAEVDKIEKDEAKIEEFAMELADILAYLLIASNKLNIDLSKAFYSKMDLNNKKYIAERFKYLTWKEDNKVYQQIRNEHLKEIKLTQSNNRKNKTKKP
;
A
#
# COMPACT_ATOMS: atom_id res chain seq x y z
N MET A 1 -23.61 10.52 15.30
CA MET A 1 -22.30 11.13 15.02
C MET A 1 -21.83 10.70 13.65
N VAL A 2 -21.34 11.64 12.84
CA VAL A 2 -20.72 11.35 11.54
C VAL A 2 -19.40 10.60 11.80
N LYS A 3 -19.15 9.51 11.07
CA LYS A 3 -17.86 8.79 11.16
C LYS A 3 -16.82 9.60 10.39
N SER A 4 -15.64 9.79 10.99
CA SER A 4 -14.49 10.48 10.38
C SER A 4 -13.19 9.86 10.87
N ASP A 5 -12.07 10.23 10.27
CA ASP A 5 -10.73 9.77 10.67
C ASP A 5 -10.39 10.12 12.12
N SER A 6 -10.93 11.24 12.64
CA SER A 6 -10.71 11.66 14.03
C SER A 6 -11.39 10.76 15.07
N THR A 7 -12.40 9.99 14.67
CA THR A 7 -13.26 9.22 15.57
C THR A 7 -13.36 7.73 15.20
N THR A 8 -12.79 7.32 14.07
CA THR A 8 -12.94 5.97 13.52
C THR A 8 -11.58 5.29 13.46
N THR A 9 -11.40 4.21 14.20
CA THR A 9 -10.14 3.48 14.18
C THR A 9 -10.08 2.50 13.00
N ILE A 10 -8.88 2.06 12.62
CA ILE A 10 -8.71 0.95 11.64
C ILE A 10 -9.47 -0.30 12.09
N LYS A 11 -9.55 -0.56 13.40
CA LYS A 11 -10.31 -1.69 13.95
C LYS A 11 -11.81 -1.55 13.64
N ASP A 12 -12.36 -0.35 13.69
CA ASP A 12 -13.77 -0.09 13.38
C ASP A 12 -14.05 -0.31 11.89
N LEU A 13 -13.15 0.17 11.02
CA LEU A 13 -13.24 -0.07 9.57
C LEU A 13 -13.15 -1.57 9.24
N ARG A 14 -12.21 -2.29 9.85
CA ARG A 14 -12.10 -3.76 9.73
C ARG A 14 -13.37 -4.48 10.16
N LYS A 15 -14.02 -4.04 11.25
CA LYS A 15 -15.31 -4.63 11.68
C LYS A 15 -16.41 -4.36 10.67
N GLN A 16 -16.47 -3.16 10.12
CA GLN A 16 -17.46 -2.78 9.11
C GLN A 16 -17.31 -3.64 7.84
N THR A 17 -16.09 -3.82 7.31
CA THR A 17 -15.85 -4.66 6.14
C THR A 17 -16.10 -6.14 6.41
N LEU A 18 -15.71 -6.64 7.59
CA LEU A 18 -16.02 -8.02 8.00
C LEU A 18 -17.53 -8.26 8.06
N ARG A 19 -18.30 -7.31 8.61
CA ARG A 19 -19.76 -7.40 8.66
C ARG A 19 -20.35 -7.45 7.25
N PHE A 20 -19.92 -6.54 6.39
CA PHE A 20 -20.38 -6.46 5.00
C PHE A 20 -20.17 -7.78 4.22
N VAL A 21 -18.97 -8.38 4.35
CA VAL A 21 -18.63 -9.66 3.71
C VAL A 21 -19.47 -10.81 4.28
N LYS A 22 -19.66 -10.86 5.61
CA LYS A 22 -20.43 -11.91 6.29
C LYS A 22 -21.92 -11.87 5.98
N GLU A 23 -22.52 -10.68 5.97
CA GLU A 23 -23.94 -10.48 5.64
C GLU A 23 -24.31 -11.04 4.25
N ARG A 24 -23.33 -11.16 3.36
CA ARG A 24 -23.50 -11.66 1.98
C ARG A 24 -22.95 -13.07 1.77
N ASN A 25 -22.42 -13.72 2.82
CA ASN A 25 -21.73 -15.00 2.74
C ASN A 25 -20.60 -15.01 1.68
N TRP A 26 -19.92 -13.87 1.48
CA TRP A 26 -18.89 -13.74 0.45
C TRP A 26 -17.54 -14.33 0.85
N GLU A 27 -17.38 -14.76 2.11
CA GLU A 27 -16.15 -15.39 2.62
C GLU A 27 -15.73 -16.61 1.75
N GLN A 28 -16.68 -17.30 1.13
CA GLN A 28 -16.46 -18.44 0.24
C GLN A 28 -15.78 -18.08 -1.10
N PHE A 29 -15.93 -16.85 -1.58
CA PHE A 29 -15.39 -16.39 -2.88
C PHE A 29 -14.06 -15.63 -2.74
N GLN A 30 -13.66 -15.32 -1.50
CA GLN A 30 -12.53 -14.47 -1.21
C GLN A 30 -11.32 -15.28 -0.75
N ASN A 31 -10.59 -15.92 -1.69
CA ASN A 31 -9.26 -16.43 -1.42
C ASN A 31 -8.22 -15.30 -1.57
N MET A 32 -6.98 -15.53 -1.12
CA MET A 32 -5.95 -14.46 -1.18
C MET A 32 -5.59 -14.04 -2.59
N ARG A 33 -5.74 -14.92 -3.59
CA ARG A 33 -5.51 -14.58 -5.00
C ARG A 33 -6.61 -13.62 -5.48
N SER A 34 -7.89 -13.93 -5.24
CA SER A 34 -8.98 -13.04 -5.66
C SER A 34 -8.90 -11.68 -4.98
N LEU A 35 -8.58 -11.63 -3.68
CA LEU A 35 -8.41 -10.36 -2.97
C LEU A 35 -7.23 -9.52 -3.49
N ALA A 36 -6.10 -10.14 -3.83
CA ALA A 36 -4.96 -9.43 -4.41
C ALA A 36 -5.27 -8.91 -5.82
N ILE A 37 -6.05 -9.66 -6.61
CA ILE A 37 -6.54 -9.21 -7.92
C ILE A 37 -7.45 -8.01 -7.74
N SER A 38 -8.48 -8.09 -6.89
CA SER A 38 -9.40 -6.97 -6.64
C SER A 38 -8.65 -5.71 -6.20
N LEU A 39 -7.73 -5.82 -5.24
CA LEU A 39 -6.93 -4.67 -4.81
C LEU A 39 -6.14 -4.03 -5.96
N SER A 40 -5.62 -4.84 -6.88
CA SER A 40 -4.93 -4.34 -8.08
C SER A 40 -5.88 -3.71 -9.10
N LEU A 41 -7.13 -4.17 -9.18
CA LEU A 41 -8.14 -3.59 -10.07
C LEU A 41 -8.56 -2.21 -9.57
N GLU A 42 -8.89 -2.06 -8.28
CA GLU A 42 -9.24 -0.75 -7.72
C GLU A 42 -8.08 0.26 -7.83
N ALA A 43 -6.84 -0.21 -7.70
CA ALA A 43 -5.67 0.64 -7.94
C ALA A 43 -5.52 1.07 -9.41
N ASN A 44 -6.05 0.32 -10.36
CA ASN A 44 -6.11 0.72 -11.77
C ASN A 44 -7.29 1.67 -12.03
N GLU A 45 -8.43 1.48 -11.37
CA GLU A 45 -9.57 2.43 -11.46
C GLU A 45 -9.14 3.81 -10.97
N LEU A 46 -8.38 3.88 -9.87
CA LEU A 46 -7.71 5.10 -9.41
C LEU A 46 -6.79 5.72 -10.48
N LEU A 47 -6.06 4.89 -11.25
CA LEU A 47 -5.14 5.34 -12.29
C LEU A 47 -5.89 5.89 -13.52
N ASP A 48 -7.06 5.35 -13.84
CA ASP A 48 -7.84 5.72 -15.02
C ASP A 48 -8.24 7.21 -15.01
N HIS A 49 -8.34 7.83 -13.83
CA HIS A 49 -8.53 9.27 -13.68
C HIS A 49 -7.44 10.12 -14.35
N PHE A 50 -6.24 9.57 -14.55
CA PHE A 50 -5.08 10.29 -15.09
C PHE A 50 -4.63 9.79 -16.46
N GLN A 51 -5.19 8.69 -16.97
CA GLN A 51 -4.66 7.95 -18.11
C GLN A 51 -4.44 8.82 -19.38
N TRP A 52 -5.32 9.79 -19.62
CA TRP A 52 -5.34 10.61 -20.84
C TRP A 52 -4.96 12.07 -20.60
N LEU A 53 -4.40 12.38 -19.43
CA LEU A 53 -4.13 13.75 -19.01
C LEU A 53 -2.64 14.06 -19.07
N ASN A 54 -2.33 15.31 -19.43
CA ASN A 54 -0.99 15.87 -19.23
C ASN A 54 -0.88 16.54 -17.85
N ASP A 55 0.36 16.87 -17.44
CA ASP A 55 0.64 17.45 -16.11
C ASP A 55 -0.23 18.69 -15.79
N ALA A 56 -0.44 19.58 -16.76
CA ALA A 56 -1.25 20.79 -16.56
C ALA A 56 -2.76 20.52 -16.45
N GLU A 57 -3.22 19.36 -16.92
CA GLU A 57 -4.60 18.90 -16.73
C GLU A 57 -4.77 18.17 -15.40
N VAL A 58 -3.74 17.41 -14.97
CA VAL A 58 -3.71 16.79 -13.63
C VAL A 58 -3.77 17.86 -12.54
N ASP A 59 -3.02 18.95 -12.67
CA ASP A 59 -3.07 20.08 -11.71
C ASP A 59 -4.47 20.72 -11.57
N LYS A 60 -5.33 20.56 -12.59
CA LYS A 60 -6.72 21.06 -12.53
C LYS A 60 -7.65 20.11 -11.78
N ILE A 61 -7.40 18.80 -11.84
CA ILE A 61 -8.16 17.80 -11.08
C ILE A 61 -8.07 18.07 -9.59
N GLU A 62 -6.90 18.47 -9.09
CA GLU A 62 -6.69 18.77 -7.67
C GLU A 62 -7.60 19.90 -7.13
N LYS A 63 -8.28 20.63 -8.02
CA LYS A 63 -9.20 21.74 -7.70
C LYS A 63 -10.65 21.45 -8.08
N ASP A 64 -10.94 20.30 -8.67
CA ASP A 64 -12.27 19.89 -9.08
C ASP A 64 -12.88 18.98 -8.01
N GLU A 65 -13.87 19.51 -7.26
CA GLU A 65 -14.53 18.79 -6.16
C GLU A 65 -15.20 17.49 -6.62
N ALA A 66 -15.77 17.46 -7.82
CA ALA A 66 -16.41 16.25 -8.34
C ALA A 66 -15.38 15.16 -8.62
N LYS A 67 -14.22 15.54 -9.17
CA LYS A 67 -13.12 14.61 -9.41
C LYS A 67 -12.44 14.14 -8.13
N ILE A 68 -12.33 15.00 -7.12
CA ILE A 68 -11.84 14.62 -5.80
C ILE A 68 -12.76 13.57 -5.16
N GLU A 69 -14.08 13.71 -5.29
CA GLU A 69 -15.03 12.74 -4.75
C GLU A 69 -14.93 11.39 -5.47
N GLU A 70 -14.84 11.37 -6.80
CA GLU A 70 -14.58 10.13 -7.56
C GLU A 70 -13.28 9.45 -7.06
N PHE A 71 -12.20 10.22 -6.94
CA PHE A 71 -10.92 9.71 -6.44
C PHE A 71 -11.00 9.16 -5.00
N ALA A 72 -11.79 9.81 -4.15
CA ALA A 72 -12.02 9.36 -2.79
C ALA A 72 -12.73 8.00 -2.75
N MET A 73 -13.59 7.69 -3.72
CA MET A 73 -14.25 6.39 -3.83
C MET A 73 -13.27 5.28 -4.20
N GLU A 74 -12.40 5.51 -5.18
CA GLU A 74 -11.37 4.54 -5.54
C GLU A 74 -10.37 4.27 -4.40
N LEU A 75 -9.98 5.32 -3.66
CA LEU A 75 -9.18 5.15 -2.44
C LEU A 75 -9.90 4.34 -1.36
N ALA A 76 -11.22 4.52 -1.21
CA ALA A 76 -12.03 3.78 -0.27
C ALA A 76 -12.15 2.30 -0.67
N ASP A 77 -12.24 1.98 -1.96
CA ASP A 77 -12.30 0.61 -2.45
C ASP A 77 -10.95 -0.12 -2.29
N ILE A 78 -9.83 0.55 -2.60
CA ILE A 78 -8.49 0.03 -2.28
C ILE A 78 -8.36 -0.28 -0.78
N LEU A 79 -8.81 0.65 0.07
CA LEU A 79 -8.80 0.46 1.52
C LEU A 79 -9.71 -0.70 1.94
N ALA A 80 -10.89 -0.84 1.35
CA ALA A 80 -11.83 -1.92 1.67
C ALA A 80 -11.20 -3.29 1.42
N TYR A 81 -10.58 -3.51 0.26
CA TYR A 81 -9.92 -4.78 -0.04
C TYR A 81 -8.68 -5.03 0.84
N LEU A 82 -7.92 -3.99 1.18
CA LEU A 82 -6.82 -4.11 2.16
C LEU A 82 -7.34 -4.57 3.53
N LEU A 83 -8.46 -4.01 4.00
CA LEU A 83 -9.07 -4.39 5.27
C LEU A 83 -9.64 -5.81 5.22
N ILE A 84 -10.29 -6.21 4.13
CA ILE A 84 -10.80 -7.57 3.93
C ILE A 84 -9.63 -8.58 3.95
N ALA A 85 -8.55 -8.31 3.23
CA ALA A 85 -7.34 -9.13 3.26
C ALA A 85 -6.75 -9.24 4.66
N SER A 86 -6.71 -8.13 5.41
CA SER A 86 -6.22 -8.13 6.79
C SER A 86 -7.10 -8.97 7.72
N ASN A 87 -8.42 -8.93 7.55
CA ASN A 87 -9.35 -9.75 8.32
C ASN A 87 -9.15 -11.23 8.03
N LYS A 88 -9.01 -11.59 6.75
CA LYS A 88 -8.80 -12.97 6.32
C LYS A 88 -7.52 -13.58 6.89
N LEU A 89 -6.44 -12.81 6.96
CA LEU A 89 -5.13 -13.25 7.46
C LEU A 89 -4.89 -12.92 8.94
N ASN A 90 -5.89 -12.34 9.62
CA ASN A 90 -5.77 -11.84 10.98
C ASN A 90 -4.55 -10.91 11.21
N ILE A 91 -4.31 -10.02 10.25
CA ILE A 91 -3.20 -9.04 10.31
C ILE A 91 -3.65 -7.83 11.12
N ASP A 92 -2.86 -7.47 12.12
CA ASP A 92 -2.92 -6.14 12.74
C ASP A 92 -2.25 -5.12 11.82
N LEU A 93 -3.06 -4.43 11.02
CA LEU A 93 -2.57 -3.46 10.04
C LEU A 93 -1.83 -2.28 10.68
N SER A 94 -2.28 -1.77 11.82
CA SER A 94 -1.61 -0.67 12.52
C SER A 94 -0.21 -1.10 12.95
N LYS A 95 -0.10 -2.28 13.57
CA LYS A 95 1.21 -2.83 13.96
C LYS A 95 2.12 -3.08 12.76
N ALA A 96 1.57 -3.64 11.68
CA ALA A 96 2.34 -3.91 10.46
C ALA A 96 2.84 -2.61 9.80
N PHE A 97 1.99 -1.58 9.76
CA PHE A 97 2.33 -0.25 9.25
C PHE A 97 3.48 0.37 10.04
N TYR A 98 3.37 0.48 11.37
CA TYR A 98 4.44 1.07 12.19
C TYR A 98 5.75 0.29 12.08
N SER A 99 5.68 -1.05 12.10
CA SER A 99 6.88 -1.88 11.89
C SER A 99 7.54 -1.61 10.54
N LYS A 100 6.74 -1.40 9.49
CA LYS A 100 7.24 -1.06 8.15
C LYS A 100 7.82 0.34 8.11
N MET A 101 7.20 1.31 8.79
CA MET A 101 7.69 2.68 8.88
C MET A 101 9.02 2.77 9.63
N ASP A 102 9.21 2.01 10.70
CA ASP A 102 10.51 1.95 11.40
C ASP A 102 11.64 1.46 10.48
N LEU A 103 11.35 0.45 9.65
CA LEU A 103 12.30 -0.03 8.64
C LEU A 103 12.54 1.02 7.55
N ASN A 104 11.50 1.73 7.12
CA ASN A 104 11.62 2.78 6.12
C ASN A 104 12.42 3.97 6.66
N ASN A 105 12.24 4.39 7.91
CA ASN A 105 13.00 5.46 8.54
C ASN A 105 14.49 5.14 8.64
N LYS A 106 14.84 3.88 8.93
CA LYS A 106 16.23 3.41 8.91
C LYS A 106 16.83 3.39 7.50
N LYS A 107 16.01 3.05 6.50
CA LYS A 107 16.43 2.92 5.09
C LYS A 107 16.55 4.28 4.39
N TYR A 108 15.60 5.17 4.63
CA TYR A 108 15.46 6.48 3.99
C TYR A 108 15.62 7.59 5.03
N ILE A 109 16.85 7.79 5.48
CA ILE A 109 17.21 8.75 6.54
C ILE A 109 16.90 10.18 6.07
N ALA A 110 16.04 10.90 6.81
CA ALA A 110 15.50 12.20 6.40
C ALA A 110 16.58 13.24 6.05
N GLU A 111 17.69 13.28 6.79
CA GLU A 111 18.81 14.20 6.56
C GLU A 111 19.45 14.01 5.18
N ARG A 112 19.35 12.81 4.60
CA ARG A 112 19.87 12.52 3.25
C ARG A 112 18.97 13.07 2.14
N PHE A 113 17.72 13.41 2.43
CA PHE A 113 16.71 13.79 1.42
C PHE A 113 16.23 15.24 1.55
N LYS A 114 16.27 15.82 2.76
CA LYS A 114 15.58 17.08 3.12
C LYS A 114 15.87 18.30 2.24
N TYR A 115 17.03 18.33 1.56
CA TYR A 115 17.47 19.48 0.76
C TYR A 115 17.86 19.11 -0.67
N LEU A 116 17.41 17.95 -1.16
CA LEU A 116 17.72 17.50 -2.51
C LEU A 116 16.77 18.09 -3.55
N THR A 117 17.30 18.42 -4.72
CA THR A 117 16.49 18.58 -5.93
C THR A 117 15.92 17.23 -6.37
N TRP A 118 14.88 17.23 -7.20
CA TRP A 118 14.27 15.99 -7.72
C TRP A 118 15.29 15.04 -8.39
N LYS A 119 16.27 15.58 -9.14
CA LYS A 119 17.32 14.78 -9.79
C LYS A 119 18.26 14.14 -8.77
N GLU A 120 18.61 14.85 -7.72
CA GLU A 120 19.47 14.35 -6.65
C GLU A 120 18.74 13.32 -5.78
N ASP A 121 17.48 13.59 -5.45
CA ASP A 121 16.58 12.67 -4.73
C ASP A 121 16.49 11.33 -5.44
N ASN A 122 16.20 11.35 -6.74
CA ASN A 122 16.12 10.14 -7.55
C ASN A 122 17.45 9.36 -7.55
N LYS A 123 18.59 10.04 -7.66
CA LYS A 123 19.91 9.41 -7.65
C LYS A 123 20.20 8.73 -6.30
N VAL A 124 19.91 9.41 -5.19
CA VAL A 124 20.07 8.86 -3.83
C VAL A 124 19.13 7.67 -3.61
N TYR A 125 17.88 7.79 -4.04
CA TYR A 125 16.90 6.70 -3.98
C TYR A 125 17.37 5.46 -4.76
N GLN A 126 17.85 5.63 -6.00
CA GLN A 126 18.35 4.52 -6.82
C GLN A 126 19.57 3.86 -6.19
N GLN A 127 20.47 4.63 -5.56
CA GLN A 127 21.61 4.08 -4.84
C GLN A 127 21.16 3.17 -3.69
N ILE A 128 20.29 3.68 -2.80
CA ILE A 128 19.75 2.91 -1.67
C ILE A 128 19.01 1.65 -2.14
N ARG A 129 18.21 1.77 -3.22
CA ARG A 129 17.51 0.64 -3.81
C ARG A 129 18.48 -0.44 -4.31
N ASN A 130 19.55 -0.04 -5.00
CA ASN A 130 20.54 -0.97 -5.55
C ASN A 130 21.36 -1.67 -4.45
N GLU A 131 21.72 -0.95 -3.39
CA GLU A 131 22.38 -1.53 -2.20
C GLU A 131 21.48 -2.60 -1.56
N HIS A 132 20.21 -2.28 -1.34
CA HIS A 132 19.24 -3.23 -0.78
C HIS A 132 19.04 -4.48 -1.65
N LEU A 133 19.00 -4.32 -2.97
CA LEU A 133 18.89 -5.47 -3.89
C LEU A 133 20.14 -6.37 -3.82
N LYS A 134 21.33 -5.80 -3.61
CA LYS A 134 22.56 -6.58 -3.41
C LYS A 134 22.50 -7.39 -2.12
N GLU A 135 22.03 -6.80 -1.02
CA GLU A 135 21.86 -7.48 0.27
C GLU A 135 20.89 -8.67 0.18
N ILE A 136 19.75 -8.48 -0.50
CA ILE A 136 18.77 -9.55 -0.72
C ILE A 136 19.41 -10.72 -1.48
N LYS A 137 20.12 -10.43 -2.58
CA LYS A 137 20.79 -11.46 -3.38
C LYS A 137 21.86 -12.21 -2.58
N LEU A 138 22.63 -11.49 -1.75
CA LEU A 138 23.65 -12.09 -0.89
C LEU A 138 23.02 -13.04 0.15
N THR A 139 21.94 -12.60 0.79
CA THR A 139 21.20 -13.36 1.80
C THR A 139 20.60 -14.64 1.21
N GLN A 140 19.99 -14.54 0.01
CA GLN A 140 19.45 -15.70 -0.70
C GLN A 140 20.54 -16.70 -1.11
N SER A 141 21.70 -16.21 -1.57
CA SER A 141 22.86 -17.05 -1.92
C SER A 141 23.40 -17.80 -0.69
N ASN A 142 23.55 -17.11 0.44
CA ASN A 142 24.02 -17.72 1.69
C ASN A 142 23.04 -18.78 2.22
N ASN A 143 21.73 -18.50 2.16
CA ASN A 143 20.70 -19.48 2.54
C ASN A 143 20.70 -20.73 1.65
N ARG A 144 20.98 -20.60 0.34
CA ARG A 144 21.14 -21.75 -0.57
C ARG A 144 22.37 -22.59 -0.21
N LYS A 145 23.52 -21.95 0.03
CA LYS A 145 24.77 -22.64 0.44
C LYS A 145 24.66 -23.36 1.78
N ASN A 146 23.87 -22.82 2.71
CA ASN A 146 23.65 -23.44 4.02
C ASN A 146 22.67 -24.62 3.96
N LYS A 147 21.71 -24.61 3.04
CA LYS A 147 20.81 -25.77 2.81
C LYS A 147 21.53 -26.96 2.18
N THR A 148 22.56 -26.74 1.36
CA THR A 148 23.37 -27.81 0.75
C THR A 148 24.45 -28.38 1.68
N LYS A 149 24.60 -27.85 2.91
CA LYS A 149 25.59 -28.27 3.91
C LYS A 149 24.98 -28.95 5.14
N LYS A 150 23.65 -29.16 5.18
CA LYS A 150 23.02 -30.01 6.20
C LYS A 150 23.15 -31.47 5.76
N PRO A 151 23.73 -32.36 6.60
CA PRO A 151 23.77 -33.80 6.33
C PRO A 151 22.38 -34.42 6.30
#